data_AF-A0A937QJR9-F1
#
_entry.id   AF-A0A937QJR9-F1
#
_cell.length_a   1.000
_cell.length_b   1.000
_cell.length_c   1.000
_cell.angle_alpha   90.00
_cell.angle_beta   90.00
_cell.angle_gamma   90.00
#
_symmetry.space_group_name_H-M   'P 1'
#
loop_
_entity.id
_entity.type
_entity.pdbx_description
1 polymer ?
#
loop_
_entity_poly.entity_id
_entity_poly.type
_entity_poly.pdbx_seq_one_letter_code
_entity_poly.pdbx_strand_id
1 'polypeptide(L)'
;MATTSIPEDSFLGRHQFLLYRLFSLAGFIPVGAFLIVHLLTNASVLGGAAAFQSRVDLIHSLGPLLPAVEWIFIFIPMLFHAVMGFVIIATGVPNIGSYSYQGNVRYTLQRATGMIAFAFILWHITQLHWMGAPVGGGQFDPHHAASSAAVALKPVAITLLYATGIIATVYHFANGLWSMGITWGIWTSPAAMQRANWLSLFVGIGLGAAGLGALGGMRSIDVEKAKEIETRMYKARQMLDGGISAEAQQHSAHAVSLSRESSSVMPAGSTSSANKEKRSKKKD
;
A
#
# COMPACT_ATOMS: atom_id res chain seq x y z
N MET A 1 4.66 -30.17 -24.96
CA MET A 1 5.14 -28.76 -24.93
C MET A 1 6.58 -28.80 -24.49
N ALA A 2 7.50 -28.23 -25.28
CA ALA A 2 8.89 -28.09 -24.88
C ALA A 2 8.96 -27.16 -23.66
N THR A 3 9.54 -27.63 -22.56
CA THR A 3 9.81 -26.81 -21.38
C THR A 3 11.03 -25.94 -21.69
N THR A 4 10.83 -24.63 -21.78
CA THR A 4 11.94 -23.68 -21.89
C THR A 4 12.65 -23.63 -20.54
N SER A 5 13.81 -24.27 -20.42
CA SER A 5 14.67 -24.15 -19.24
C SER A 5 15.47 -22.84 -19.31
N ILE A 6 15.73 -22.23 -18.16
CA ILE A 6 16.62 -21.06 -18.06
C ILE A 6 18.06 -21.55 -18.26
N PRO A 7 18.84 -21.00 -19.22
CA PRO A 7 20.24 -21.40 -19.39
C PRO A 7 21.05 -21.12 -18.11
N GLU A 8 21.84 -22.09 -17.65
CA GLU A 8 22.61 -21.96 -16.39
C GLU A 8 23.61 -20.79 -16.43
N ASP A 9 24.22 -20.54 -17.59
CA ASP A 9 25.18 -19.45 -17.79
C ASP A 9 24.52 -18.06 -17.95
N SER A 10 23.20 -17.98 -17.96
CA SER A 10 22.50 -16.69 -17.97
C SER A 10 22.53 -16.03 -16.58
N PHE A 11 22.30 -14.71 -16.52
CA PHE A 11 22.16 -14.00 -15.24
C PHE A 11 21.07 -14.62 -14.35
N LEU A 12 19.93 -14.99 -14.94
CA LEU A 12 18.82 -15.61 -14.22
C LEU A 12 19.20 -17.01 -13.69
N GLY A 13 19.95 -17.80 -14.47
CA GLY A 13 20.44 -19.11 -14.03
C GLY A 13 21.42 -19.00 -12.86
N ARG A 14 22.47 -18.19 -13.01
CA ARG A 14 23.49 -17.99 -11.96
C ARG A 14 22.94 -17.43 -10.65
N HIS A 15 21.92 -16.59 -10.71
CA HIS A 15 21.34 -15.93 -9.54
C HIS A 15 19.95 -16.47 -9.15
N GLN A 16 19.54 -17.61 -9.70
CA GLN A 16 18.18 -18.15 -9.55
C GLN A 16 17.76 -18.26 -8.07
N PHE A 17 18.61 -18.80 -7.22
CA PHE A 17 18.32 -18.97 -5.80
C PHE A 17 18.01 -17.63 -5.10
N LEU A 18 18.85 -16.62 -5.34
CA LEU A 18 18.67 -15.29 -4.75
C LEU A 18 17.39 -14.62 -5.29
N LEU A 19 17.19 -14.66 -6.61
CA LEU A 19 16.02 -14.06 -7.25
C LEU A 19 14.71 -14.69 -6.77
N TYR A 20 14.68 -16.00 -6.57
CA TYR A 20 13.48 -16.70 -6.09
C TYR A 20 13.20 -16.39 -4.62
N ARG A 21 14.24 -16.22 -3.80
CA ARG A 21 14.08 -15.73 -2.42
C ARG A 21 13.58 -14.30 -2.39
N LEU A 22 14.16 -13.40 -3.17
CA LEU A 22 13.70 -12.02 -3.28
C LEU A 22 12.26 -11.96 -3.79
N PHE A 23 11.88 -12.79 -4.76
CA PHE A 23 10.50 -12.89 -5.27
C PHE A 23 9.52 -13.26 -4.14
N SER A 24 9.88 -14.25 -3.33
CA SER A 24 9.11 -14.66 -2.16
C SER A 24 9.04 -13.56 -1.11
N LEU A 25 10.15 -12.87 -0.84
CA LEU A 25 10.21 -11.77 0.12
C LEU A 25 9.37 -10.57 -0.31
N ALA A 26 9.47 -10.16 -1.57
CA ALA A 26 8.68 -9.08 -2.15
C ALA A 26 7.18 -9.41 -2.14
N GLY A 27 6.82 -10.66 -2.45
CA GLY A 27 5.43 -11.12 -2.41
C GLY A 27 4.81 -11.05 -1.01
N PHE A 28 5.59 -11.34 0.04
CA PHE A 28 5.06 -11.40 1.40
C PHE A 28 5.19 -10.09 2.17
N ILE A 29 6.38 -9.46 2.17
CA ILE A 29 6.65 -8.31 3.03
C ILE A 29 5.99 -7.05 2.48
N PRO A 30 6.42 -6.45 1.36
CA PRO A 30 5.76 -5.25 0.85
C PRO A 30 4.38 -5.55 0.27
N VAL A 31 4.25 -6.50 -0.65
CA VAL A 31 2.99 -6.76 -1.36
C VAL A 31 1.93 -7.35 -0.43
N GLY A 32 2.31 -8.33 0.40
CA GLY A 32 1.42 -8.95 1.36
C GLY A 32 0.98 -8.00 2.47
N ALA A 33 1.89 -7.20 3.04
CA ALA A 33 1.51 -6.18 4.03
C ALA A 33 0.58 -5.12 3.41
N PHE A 34 0.86 -4.67 2.18
CA PHE A 34 -0.02 -3.78 1.45
C PHE A 34 -1.41 -4.39 1.27
N LEU A 35 -1.52 -5.65 0.81
CA LEU A 35 -2.81 -6.33 0.65
C LEU A 35 -3.62 -6.35 1.95
N ILE A 36 -2.98 -6.68 3.08
CA ILE A 36 -3.64 -6.72 4.39
C ILE A 36 -4.15 -5.31 4.76
N VAL A 37 -3.29 -4.31 4.73
CA VAL A 37 -3.67 -2.92 5.07
C VAL A 37 -4.76 -2.42 4.13
N HIS A 38 -4.67 -2.73 2.85
CA HIS A 38 -5.64 -2.34 1.83
C HIS A 38 -7.02 -2.95 2.11
N LEU A 39 -7.09 -4.27 2.34
CA LEU A 39 -8.36 -4.95 2.64
C LEU A 39 -8.97 -4.48 3.97
N LEU A 40 -8.16 -4.29 5.01
CA LEU A 40 -8.64 -3.80 6.31
C LEU A 40 -9.10 -2.34 6.25
N THR A 41 -8.39 -1.50 5.49
CA THR A 41 -8.81 -0.11 5.24
C THR A 41 -10.15 -0.09 4.53
N ASN A 42 -10.31 -0.88 3.46
CA ASN A 42 -11.59 -0.98 2.75
C ASN A 42 -12.70 -1.54 3.64
N ALA A 43 -12.42 -2.54 4.49
CA ALA A 43 -13.38 -3.12 5.42
C ALA A 43 -13.89 -2.12 6.46
N SER A 44 -13.18 -1.02 6.71
CA SER A 44 -13.66 0.03 7.62
C SER A 44 -14.96 0.71 7.14
N VAL A 45 -15.33 0.58 5.86
CA VAL A 45 -16.65 1.00 5.33
C VAL A 45 -17.81 0.29 6.00
N LEU A 46 -17.59 -0.89 6.58
CA LEU A 46 -18.60 -1.59 7.39
C LEU A 46 -18.98 -0.81 8.66
N GLY A 47 -18.12 0.11 9.11
CA GLY A 47 -18.41 1.09 10.16
C GLY A 47 -19.08 2.38 9.64
N GLY A 48 -19.40 2.47 8.35
CA GLY A 48 -20.02 3.62 7.70
C GLY A 48 -19.04 4.52 6.93
N ALA A 49 -19.60 5.46 6.16
CA ALA A 49 -18.84 6.36 5.29
C ALA A 49 -17.80 7.19 6.06
N ALA A 50 -18.14 7.70 7.25
CA ALA A 50 -17.21 8.47 8.08
C ALA A 50 -16.00 7.63 8.53
N ALA A 51 -16.21 6.36 8.89
CA ALA A 51 -15.14 5.47 9.31
C ALA A 51 -14.17 5.24 8.15
N PHE A 52 -14.68 4.93 6.94
CA PHE A 52 -13.85 4.74 5.77
C PHE A 52 -13.10 6.00 5.35
N GLN A 53 -13.82 7.14 5.26
CA GLN A 53 -13.23 8.43 4.91
C GLN A 53 -12.08 8.77 5.87
N SER A 54 -12.24 8.56 7.19
CA SER A 54 -11.18 8.83 8.17
C SER A 54 -9.90 7.99 7.95
N ARG A 55 -10.02 6.76 7.43
CA ARG A 55 -8.86 5.91 7.11
C ARG A 55 -8.17 6.36 5.83
N VAL A 56 -8.95 6.73 4.81
CA VAL A 56 -8.41 7.29 3.57
C VAL A 56 -7.71 8.62 3.84
N ASP A 57 -8.32 9.45 4.67
CA ASP A 57 -7.78 10.72 5.16
C ASP A 57 -6.47 10.57 5.94
N LEU A 58 -6.30 9.47 6.68
CA LEU A 58 -5.06 9.15 7.38
C LEU A 58 -3.95 8.78 6.39
N ILE A 59 -4.25 7.98 5.37
CA ILE A 59 -3.28 7.61 4.33
C ILE A 59 -2.83 8.86 3.54
N HIS A 60 -3.78 9.72 3.17
CA HIS A 60 -3.50 10.95 2.41
C HIS A 60 -2.84 12.05 3.25
N SER A 61 -2.77 11.89 4.58
CA SER A 61 -2.02 12.82 5.46
C SER A 61 -0.51 12.82 5.17
N LEU A 62 0.01 11.81 4.47
CA LEU A 62 1.38 11.78 3.97
C LEU A 62 1.65 12.86 2.89
N GLY A 63 0.60 13.44 2.31
CA GLY A 63 0.70 14.56 1.38
C GLY A 63 1.65 14.25 0.19
N PRO A 64 2.60 15.14 -0.14
CA PRO A 64 3.52 14.94 -1.25
C PRO A 64 4.43 13.71 -1.17
N LEU A 65 4.59 13.10 0.02
CA LEU A 65 5.39 11.89 0.18
C LEU A 65 4.64 10.63 -0.25
N LEU A 66 3.30 10.67 -0.34
CA LEU A 66 2.48 9.51 -0.64
C LEU A 66 2.90 8.80 -1.94
N PRO A 67 3.09 9.48 -3.10
CA PRO A 67 3.52 8.80 -4.32
C PRO A 67 4.87 8.11 -4.19
N ALA A 68 5.83 8.72 -3.48
CA ALA A 68 7.15 8.10 -3.27
C ALA A 68 7.04 6.83 -2.42
N VAL A 69 6.22 6.87 -1.36
CA VAL A 69 5.95 5.71 -0.51
C VAL A 69 5.26 4.60 -1.33
N GLU A 70 4.28 4.94 -2.16
CA GLU A 70 3.59 3.99 -3.02
C GLU A 70 4.56 3.31 -4.00
N TRP A 71 5.43 4.07 -4.66
CA TRP A 71 6.39 3.48 -5.59
C TRP A 71 7.39 2.56 -4.90
N ILE A 72 7.98 3.00 -3.78
CA ILE A 72 9.04 2.26 -3.10
C ILE A 72 8.50 1.00 -2.42
N PHE A 73 7.35 1.08 -1.75
CA PHE A 73 6.83 0.00 -0.92
C PHE A 73 5.70 -0.81 -1.56
N ILE A 74 5.10 -0.34 -2.65
CA ILE A 74 3.99 -1.02 -3.32
C ILE A 74 4.35 -1.35 -4.77
N PHE A 75 4.50 -0.36 -5.65
CA PHE A 75 4.61 -0.63 -7.09
C PHE A 75 5.90 -1.33 -7.50
N ILE A 76 7.07 -0.89 -7.02
CA ILE A 76 8.35 -1.52 -7.40
C ILE A 76 8.42 -2.97 -6.91
N PRO A 77 8.15 -3.30 -5.64
CA PRO A 77 8.15 -4.68 -5.18
C PRO A 77 7.09 -5.54 -5.87
N MET A 78 5.90 -4.98 -6.14
CA MET A 78 4.83 -5.69 -6.86
C MET A 78 5.21 -5.97 -8.31
N LEU A 79 5.84 -5.03 -9.01
CA LEU A 79 6.32 -5.22 -10.38
C LEU A 79 7.39 -6.32 -10.42
N PHE A 80 8.37 -6.27 -9.52
CA PHE A 80 9.38 -7.32 -9.42
C PHE A 80 8.75 -8.68 -9.12
N HIS A 81 7.80 -8.74 -8.17
CA HIS A 81 7.07 -9.95 -7.86
C HIS A 81 6.31 -10.49 -9.09
N ALA A 82 5.57 -9.63 -9.81
CA ALA A 82 4.85 -10.03 -11.01
C ALA A 82 5.77 -10.57 -12.10
N VAL A 83 6.84 -9.84 -12.44
CA VAL A 83 7.81 -10.25 -13.48
C VAL A 83 8.45 -11.60 -13.16
N MET A 84 8.95 -11.78 -11.94
CA MET A 84 9.51 -13.07 -11.54
C MET A 84 8.44 -14.18 -11.45
N GLY A 85 7.21 -13.83 -11.09
CA GLY A 85 6.06 -14.74 -11.13
C GLY A 85 5.79 -15.27 -12.54
N PHE A 86 5.84 -14.41 -13.56
CA PHE A 86 5.74 -14.82 -14.96
C PHE A 86 6.86 -15.76 -15.38
N VAL A 87 8.10 -15.49 -14.97
CA VAL A 87 9.25 -16.39 -15.22
C VAL A 87 8.97 -17.78 -14.61
N ILE A 88 8.55 -17.83 -13.35
CA ILE A 88 8.25 -19.09 -12.64
C ILE A 88 7.08 -19.85 -13.29
N ILE A 89 6.06 -19.14 -13.78
CA ILE A 89 4.93 -19.73 -14.50
C ILE A 89 5.40 -20.32 -15.84
N ALA A 90 6.19 -19.59 -16.61
CA ALA A 90 6.68 -20.02 -17.92
C ALA A 90 7.56 -21.27 -17.84
N THR A 91 8.30 -21.44 -16.73
CA THR A 91 9.12 -22.63 -16.48
C THR A 91 8.38 -23.75 -15.74
N GLY A 92 7.09 -23.57 -15.41
CA GLY A 92 6.33 -24.48 -14.56
C GLY A 92 5.72 -25.66 -15.32
N VAL A 93 5.66 -26.84 -14.68
CA VAL A 93 5.01 -28.04 -15.22
C VAL A 93 3.83 -28.45 -14.35
N PRO A 94 2.58 -28.04 -14.65
CA PRO A 94 1.41 -28.45 -13.87
C PRO A 94 1.09 -29.93 -14.09
N ASN A 95 0.67 -30.63 -13.03
CA ASN A 95 0.36 -32.06 -13.08
C ASN A 95 -0.91 -32.40 -12.30
N ILE A 96 -2.02 -31.74 -12.62
CA ILE A 96 -3.34 -32.00 -12.00
C ILE A 96 -4.19 -33.01 -12.78
N GLY A 97 -3.92 -33.20 -14.08
CA GLY A 97 -4.67 -34.14 -14.92
C GLY A 97 -4.42 -35.61 -14.56
N SER A 98 -3.16 -35.98 -14.32
CA SER A 98 -2.79 -37.35 -13.94
C SER A 98 -2.70 -37.57 -12.43
N TYR A 99 -2.39 -36.52 -11.65
CA TYR A 99 -2.17 -36.61 -10.20
C TYR A 99 -2.79 -35.45 -9.43
N SER A 100 -4.05 -35.58 -9.02
CA SER A 100 -4.81 -34.54 -8.30
C SER A 100 -4.51 -34.46 -6.80
N TYR A 101 -3.24 -34.62 -6.39
CA TYR A 101 -2.85 -34.46 -4.99
C TYR A 101 -2.96 -32.99 -4.54
N GLN A 102 -3.22 -32.77 -3.25
CA GLN A 102 -3.38 -31.41 -2.70
C GLN A 102 -2.22 -30.46 -3.05
N GLY A 103 -0.98 -30.95 -3.03
CA GLY A 103 0.19 -30.16 -3.43
C GLY A 103 0.13 -29.68 -4.89
N ASN A 104 -0.27 -30.56 -5.80
CA ASN A 104 -0.40 -30.23 -7.24
C ASN A 104 -1.55 -29.26 -7.50
N VAL A 105 -2.64 -29.39 -6.74
CA VAL A 105 -3.76 -28.43 -6.79
C VAL A 105 -3.30 -27.05 -6.32
N ARG A 106 -2.67 -26.94 -5.15
CA ARG A 106 -2.12 -25.66 -4.64
C ARG A 106 -1.11 -25.04 -5.59
N TYR A 107 -0.21 -25.85 -6.12
CA TYR A 107 0.76 -25.43 -7.14
C TYR A 107 0.06 -24.80 -8.34
N THR A 108 -1.00 -25.44 -8.85
CA THR A 108 -1.73 -24.97 -10.03
C THR A 108 -2.53 -23.71 -9.72
N LEU A 109 -3.27 -23.72 -8.60
CA LEU A 109 -4.08 -22.58 -8.17
C LEU A 109 -3.26 -21.35 -7.82
N GLN A 110 -2.06 -21.48 -7.24
CA GLN A 110 -1.17 -20.34 -7.00
C GLN A 110 -0.88 -19.57 -8.30
N ARG A 111 -0.66 -20.29 -9.39
CA ARG A 111 -0.33 -19.73 -10.70
C ARG A 111 -1.55 -19.13 -11.37
N ALA A 112 -2.66 -19.89 -11.39
CA ALA A 112 -3.92 -19.42 -11.94
C ALA A 112 -4.41 -18.14 -11.24
N THR A 113 -4.42 -18.13 -9.90
CA THR A 113 -4.80 -16.95 -9.11
C THR A 113 -3.81 -15.81 -9.25
N GLY A 114 -2.52 -16.08 -9.42
CA GLY A 114 -1.52 -15.05 -9.71
C GLY A 114 -1.80 -14.33 -11.04
N MET A 115 -2.17 -15.08 -12.07
CA MET A 115 -2.56 -14.53 -13.37
C MET A 115 -3.85 -13.70 -13.31
N ILE A 116 -4.87 -14.22 -12.60
CA ILE A 116 -6.13 -13.51 -12.37
C ILE A 116 -5.87 -12.22 -11.57
N ALA A 117 -5.08 -12.30 -10.49
CA ALA A 117 -4.71 -11.16 -9.66
C ALA A 117 -3.95 -10.11 -10.46
N PHE A 118 -3.00 -10.51 -11.31
CA PHE A 118 -2.27 -9.58 -12.18
C PHE A 118 -3.20 -8.79 -13.10
N ALA A 119 -4.08 -9.50 -13.84
CA ALA A 119 -5.05 -8.85 -14.73
C ALA A 119 -6.02 -7.95 -13.94
N PHE A 120 -6.50 -8.43 -12.79
CA PHE A 120 -7.38 -7.67 -11.91
C PHE A 120 -6.70 -6.40 -11.38
N ILE A 121 -5.45 -6.46 -10.91
CA ILE A 121 -4.72 -5.31 -10.36
C ILE A 121 -4.49 -4.24 -11.43
N LEU A 122 -4.09 -4.61 -12.65
CA LEU A 122 -3.93 -3.66 -13.75
C LEU A 122 -5.24 -2.92 -14.05
N TRP A 123 -6.34 -3.67 -14.13
CA TRP A 123 -7.66 -3.09 -14.35
C TRP A 123 -8.13 -2.25 -13.16
N HIS A 124 -7.92 -2.71 -11.93
CA HIS A 124 -8.29 -2.03 -10.69
C HIS A 124 -7.57 -0.67 -10.55
N ILE A 125 -6.26 -0.64 -10.80
CA ILE A 125 -5.46 0.60 -10.84
C ILE A 125 -6.01 1.51 -11.93
N THR A 126 -6.28 0.98 -13.12
CA THR A 126 -6.84 1.79 -14.22
C THR A 126 -8.20 2.37 -13.82
N GLN A 127 -9.09 1.59 -13.21
CA GLN A 127 -10.43 2.06 -12.86
C GLN A 127 -10.41 3.12 -11.75
N LEU A 128 -9.70 2.85 -10.64
CA LEU A 128 -9.84 3.65 -9.42
C LEU A 128 -8.67 4.60 -9.19
N HIS A 129 -7.44 4.21 -9.51
CA HIS A 129 -6.27 5.01 -9.19
C HIS A 129 -6.11 6.20 -10.16
N TRP A 130 -5.55 7.31 -9.69
CA TRP A 130 -5.38 8.54 -10.49
C TRP A 130 -4.57 8.31 -11.78
N MET A 131 -3.66 7.33 -11.78
CA MET A 131 -2.90 6.91 -12.97
C MET A 131 -3.78 6.42 -14.13
N GLY A 132 -5.03 6.03 -13.87
CA GLY A 132 -5.98 5.61 -14.89
C GLY A 132 -6.74 6.76 -15.57
N ALA A 133 -6.66 7.99 -15.03
CA ALA A 133 -7.37 9.14 -15.59
C ALA A 133 -7.10 9.38 -17.10
N PRO A 134 -5.87 9.24 -17.63
CA PRO A 134 -5.59 9.43 -19.06
C PRO A 134 -6.35 8.48 -20.00
N VAL A 135 -6.87 7.36 -19.50
CA VAL A 135 -7.60 6.36 -20.29
C VAL A 135 -9.07 6.24 -19.88
N GLY A 136 -9.62 7.27 -19.22
CA GLY A 136 -11.02 7.32 -18.80
C GLY A 136 -11.32 6.60 -17.47
N GLY A 137 -10.28 6.28 -16.70
CA GLY A 137 -10.36 5.73 -15.36
C GLY A 137 -10.24 6.79 -14.26
N GLY A 138 -9.62 6.43 -13.13
CA GLY A 138 -9.41 7.36 -12.00
C GLY A 138 -10.70 7.76 -11.27
N GLN A 139 -11.62 6.82 -11.08
CA GLN A 139 -12.97 7.07 -10.54
C GLN A 139 -13.01 7.25 -9.01
N PHE A 140 -11.92 6.98 -8.29
CA PHE A 140 -11.86 7.15 -6.84
C PHE A 140 -11.48 8.60 -6.49
N ASP A 141 -12.31 9.26 -5.69
CA ASP A 141 -12.04 10.58 -5.13
C ASP A 141 -11.65 10.43 -3.66
N PRO A 142 -10.39 10.73 -3.27
CA PRO A 142 -9.96 10.66 -1.88
C PRO A 142 -10.74 11.56 -0.92
N HIS A 143 -11.35 12.64 -1.39
CA HIS A 143 -12.17 13.54 -0.57
C HIS A 143 -13.63 13.09 -0.43
N HIS A 144 -14.04 12.13 -1.26
CA HIS A 144 -15.38 11.53 -1.27
C HIS A 144 -15.25 10.01 -1.42
N ALA A 145 -14.51 9.38 -0.52
CA ALA A 145 -13.97 8.04 -0.73
C ALA A 145 -15.05 6.95 -0.78
N ALA A 146 -15.97 6.93 0.19
CA ALA A 146 -17.04 5.95 0.23
C ALA A 146 -18.04 6.18 -0.89
N SER A 147 -18.45 7.43 -1.14
CA SER A 147 -19.44 7.73 -2.19
C SER A 147 -18.90 7.47 -3.60
N SER A 148 -17.65 7.86 -3.90
CA SER A 148 -17.03 7.59 -5.21
C SER A 148 -16.80 6.09 -5.44
N ALA A 149 -16.32 5.35 -4.42
CA ALA A 149 -16.18 3.90 -4.49
C ALA A 149 -17.54 3.20 -4.67
N ALA A 150 -18.57 3.63 -3.95
CA ALA A 150 -19.92 3.09 -4.07
C ALA A 150 -20.49 3.27 -5.49
N VAL A 151 -20.28 4.44 -6.10
CA VAL A 151 -20.67 4.71 -7.49
C VAL A 151 -19.91 3.79 -8.45
N ALA A 152 -18.58 3.73 -8.33
CA ALA A 152 -17.72 2.94 -9.21
C ALA A 152 -18.05 1.45 -9.17
N LEU A 153 -18.42 0.92 -8.01
CA LEU A 153 -18.69 -0.51 -7.79
C LEU A 153 -20.15 -0.91 -8.06
N LYS A 154 -21.06 0.03 -8.25
CA LYS A 154 -22.50 -0.22 -8.38
C LYS A 154 -22.90 -1.16 -9.54
N PRO A 155 -22.26 -1.09 -10.73
CA PRO A 155 -22.56 -2.05 -11.80
C PRO A 155 -22.28 -3.50 -11.37
N VAL A 156 -23.22 -4.42 -11.60
CA VAL A 156 -23.11 -5.82 -11.14
C VAL A 156 -21.87 -6.50 -11.73
N ALA A 157 -21.59 -6.29 -13.03
CA ALA A 157 -20.41 -6.85 -13.68
C ALA A 157 -19.10 -6.41 -13.01
N ILE A 158 -19.00 -5.14 -12.61
CA ILE A 158 -17.86 -4.60 -11.87
C ILE A 158 -17.77 -5.27 -10.49
N THR A 159 -18.87 -5.34 -9.74
CA THR A 159 -18.87 -6.03 -8.44
C THR A 159 -18.39 -7.48 -8.55
N LEU A 160 -18.86 -8.24 -9.55
CA LEU A 160 -18.43 -9.63 -9.75
C LEU A 160 -16.93 -9.72 -10.08
N LEU A 161 -16.43 -8.81 -10.91
CA LEU A 161 -15.01 -8.73 -11.23
C LEU A 161 -14.16 -8.45 -9.98
N TYR A 162 -14.61 -7.54 -9.09
CA TYR A 162 -13.97 -7.31 -7.79
C TYR A 162 -14.04 -8.53 -6.89
N ALA A 163 -15.17 -9.21 -6.80
CA ALA A 163 -15.30 -10.43 -5.99
C ALA A 163 -14.31 -11.51 -6.47
N THR A 164 -14.19 -11.73 -7.78
CA THR A 164 -13.21 -12.66 -8.36
C THR A 164 -11.77 -12.22 -8.06
N GLY A 165 -11.46 -10.93 -8.23
CA GLY A 165 -10.14 -10.37 -7.92
C GLY A 165 -9.74 -10.51 -6.44
N ILE A 166 -10.68 -10.22 -5.53
CA ILE A 166 -10.49 -10.39 -4.08
C ILE A 166 -10.24 -11.86 -3.74
N ILE A 167 -11.07 -12.77 -4.23
CA ILE A 167 -10.91 -14.21 -3.96
C ILE A 167 -9.55 -14.70 -4.49
N ALA A 168 -9.18 -14.31 -5.71
CA ALA A 168 -7.90 -14.70 -6.31
C ALA A 168 -6.70 -14.16 -5.52
N THR A 169 -6.69 -12.86 -5.18
CA THR A 169 -5.59 -12.23 -4.43
C THR A 169 -5.47 -12.79 -3.01
N VAL A 170 -6.58 -13.00 -2.32
CA VAL A 170 -6.61 -13.59 -0.97
C VAL A 170 -6.11 -15.03 -1.00
N TYR A 171 -6.57 -15.85 -1.95
CA TYR A 171 -6.05 -17.22 -2.10
C TYR A 171 -4.56 -17.21 -2.40
N HIS A 172 -4.13 -16.39 -3.37
CA HIS A 172 -2.73 -16.29 -3.77
C HIS A 172 -1.83 -15.90 -2.60
N PHE A 173 -2.27 -14.94 -1.77
CA PHE A 173 -1.56 -14.53 -0.57
C PHE A 173 -1.55 -15.62 0.50
N ALA A 174 -2.70 -16.22 0.82
CA ALA A 174 -2.80 -17.24 1.86
C ALA A 174 -1.98 -18.49 1.53
N ASN A 175 -2.05 -18.99 0.29
CA ASN A 175 -1.22 -20.11 -0.15
C ASN A 175 0.26 -19.69 -0.32
N GLY A 176 0.51 -18.43 -0.68
CA GLY A 176 1.83 -17.81 -0.69
C GLY A 176 2.48 -17.77 0.69
N LEU A 177 1.73 -17.42 1.75
CA LEU A 177 2.16 -17.47 3.14
C LEU A 177 2.62 -18.88 3.48
N TRP A 178 1.80 -19.90 3.21
CA TRP A 178 2.17 -21.32 3.42
C TRP A 178 3.37 -21.79 2.60
N SER A 179 3.57 -21.25 1.41
CA SER A 179 4.72 -21.62 0.57
C SER A 179 5.99 -20.93 1.06
N MET A 180 5.90 -19.66 1.46
CA MET A 180 7.01 -18.84 1.90
C MET A 180 7.72 -19.45 3.10
N GLY A 181 7.01 -19.84 4.16
CA GLY A 181 7.71 -20.40 5.32
C GLY A 181 8.29 -21.80 5.08
N ILE A 182 7.99 -22.48 3.96
CA ILE A 182 8.82 -23.60 3.49
C ILE A 182 10.11 -23.02 2.93
N THR A 183 10.01 -22.10 1.98
CA THR A 183 11.15 -21.46 1.29
C THR A 183 12.15 -20.83 2.26
N TRP A 184 11.66 -20.25 3.35
CA TRP A 184 12.46 -19.57 4.36
C TRP A 184 12.74 -20.41 5.61
N GLY A 185 12.31 -21.67 5.64
CA GLY A 185 12.62 -22.60 6.74
C GLY A 185 11.92 -22.27 8.07
N ILE A 186 10.77 -21.58 8.03
CA ILE A 186 9.94 -21.31 9.21
C ILE A 186 9.23 -22.59 9.66
N TRP A 187 8.74 -23.42 8.73
CA TRP A 187 8.20 -24.74 9.01
C TRP A 187 8.99 -25.83 8.31
N THR A 188 9.88 -26.48 9.07
CA THR A 188 10.85 -27.46 8.58
C THR A 188 10.39 -28.92 8.69
N SER A 189 9.31 -29.21 9.43
CA SER A 189 8.79 -30.57 9.64
C SER A 189 7.39 -30.76 9.03
N PRO A 190 7.01 -31.99 8.69
CA PRO A 190 5.65 -32.29 8.20
C PRO A 190 4.55 -31.82 9.17
N ALA A 191 4.75 -31.98 10.47
CA ALA A 191 3.81 -31.51 11.49
C ALA A 191 3.69 -29.98 11.52
N ALA A 192 4.80 -29.25 11.35
CA ALA A 192 4.79 -27.80 11.25
C ALA A 192 4.07 -27.31 9.99
N MET A 193 4.31 -27.96 8.84
CA MET A 193 3.62 -27.67 7.57
C MET A 193 2.11 -27.93 7.67
N GLN A 194 1.69 -28.97 8.40
CA GLN A 194 0.28 -29.26 8.66
C GLN A 194 -0.38 -28.18 9.53
N ARG A 195 0.30 -27.71 10.60
CA ARG A 195 -0.19 -26.61 11.43
C ARG A 195 -0.26 -25.29 10.65
N ALA A 196 0.74 -25.03 9.79
CA ALA A 196 0.76 -23.86 8.92
C ALA A 196 -0.40 -23.83 7.91
N ASN A 197 -1.02 -24.97 7.58
CA ASN A 197 -2.24 -25.00 6.78
C ASN A 197 -3.38 -24.27 7.48
N TRP A 198 -3.57 -24.52 8.78
CA TRP A 198 -4.62 -23.87 9.57
C TRP A 198 -4.37 -22.37 9.68
N LEU A 199 -3.13 -21.96 9.95
CA LEU A 199 -2.75 -20.55 9.96
C LEU A 199 -3.12 -19.88 8.63
N SER A 200 -2.70 -20.46 7.51
CA SER A 200 -2.95 -19.91 6.18
C SER A 200 -4.44 -19.89 5.83
N LEU A 201 -5.18 -20.92 6.24
CA LEU A 201 -6.62 -20.99 6.06
C LEU A 201 -7.34 -19.88 6.84
N PHE A 202 -7.04 -19.71 8.13
CA PHE A 202 -7.70 -18.69 8.95
C PHE A 202 -7.34 -17.26 8.51
N VAL A 203 -6.08 -17.02 8.14
CA VAL A 203 -5.66 -15.74 7.55
C VAL A 203 -6.41 -15.50 6.24
N GLY A 204 -6.50 -16.51 5.37
CA GLY A 204 -7.24 -16.42 4.11
C GLY A 204 -8.73 -16.14 4.31
N ILE A 205 -9.40 -16.86 5.22
CA ILE A 205 -10.82 -16.64 5.54
C ILE A 205 -11.04 -15.24 6.12
N GLY A 206 -10.19 -14.80 7.05
CA GLY A 206 -10.29 -13.47 7.66
C GLY A 206 -10.14 -12.34 6.64
N LEU A 207 -9.13 -12.43 5.78
CA LEU A 207 -8.92 -11.44 4.71
C LEU A 207 -10.01 -11.50 3.64
N GLY A 208 -10.48 -12.71 3.30
CA GLY A 208 -11.60 -12.89 2.39
C GLY A 208 -12.90 -12.27 2.92
N ALA A 209 -13.19 -12.48 4.21
CA ALA A 209 -14.33 -11.87 4.88
C ALA A 209 -14.21 -10.34 4.93
N ALA A 210 -13.03 -9.80 5.25
CA ALA A 210 -12.78 -8.37 5.23
C ALA A 210 -12.99 -7.78 3.82
N GLY A 211 -12.41 -8.38 2.78
CA GLY A 211 -12.51 -7.90 1.40
C GLY A 211 -13.91 -8.00 0.80
N LEU A 212 -14.56 -9.17 0.92
CA LEU A 212 -15.93 -9.35 0.43
C LEU A 212 -16.95 -8.56 1.25
N GLY A 213 -16.72 -8.42 2.56
CA GLY A 213 -17.48 -7.54 3.43
C GLY A 213 -17.36 -6.08 2.99
N ALA A 214 -16.14 -5.60 2.73
CA ALA A 214 -15.92 -4.25 2.20
C ALA A 214 -16.67 -4.02 0.87
N LEU A 215 -16.58 -4.96 -0.07
CA LEU A 215 -17.28 -4.89 -1.36
C LEU A 215 -18.80 -4.79 -1.17
N GLY A 216 -19.37 -5.63 -0.31
CA GLY A 216 -20.79 -5.58 0.05
C GLY A 216 -21.17 -4.26 0.74
N GLY A 217 -20.33 -3.79 1.65
CA GLY A 217 -20.51 -2.53 2.38
C GLY A 217 -20.49 -1.31 1.45
N MET A 218 -19.53 -1.20 0.54
CA MET A 218 -19.48 -0.10 -0.45
C MET A 218 -20.73 -0.12 -1.35
N ARG A 219 -21.22 -1.30 -1.72
CA ARG A 219 -22.43 -1.43 -2.54
C ARG A 219 -23.71 -1.01 -1.81
N SER A 220 -23.74 -1.11 -0.48
CA SER A 220 -24.89 -0.73 0.34
C SER A 220 -24.87 0.72 0.82
N ILE A 221 -23.79 1.47 0.54
CA ILE A 221 -23.70 2.89 0.87
C ILE A 221 -24.76 3.70 0.11
N ASP A 222 -25.50 4.53 0.87
CA ASP A 222 -26.30 5.62 0.33
C ASP A 222 -25.35 6.74 -0.12
N VAL A 223 -25.21 6.88 -1.45
CA VAL A 223 -24.22 7.75 -2.10
C VAL A 223 -24.39 9.20 -1.67
N GLU A 224 -25.62 9.72 -1.63
CA GLU A 224 -25.87 11.13 -1.32
C GLU A 224 -25.55 11.42 0.15
N LYS A 225 -26.00 10.56 1.06
CA LYS A 225 -25.69 10.71 2.49
C LYS A 225 -24.19 10.57 2.77
N ALA A 226 -23.51 9.63 2.12
CA ALA A 226 -22.07 9.48 2.25
C ALA A 226 -21.34 10.75 1.78
N LYS A 227 -21.73 11.29 0.62
CA LYS A 227 -21.15 12.52 0.07
C LYS A 227 -21.36 13.71 1.01
N GLU A 228 -22.52 13.84 1.63
CA GLU A 228 -22.76 14.88 2.65
C GLU A 228 -21.83 14.73 3.86
N ILE A 229 -21.68 13.52 4.39
CA ILE A 229 -20.79 13.22 5.52
C ILE A 229 -19.35 13.56 5.17
N GLU A 230 -18.86 13.09 4.02
CA GLU A 230 -17.51 13.30 3.51
C GLU A 230 -17.24 14.80 3.29
N THR A 231 -18.18 15.51 2.67
CA THR A 231 -18.08 16.97 2.48
C THR A 231 -17.97 17.71 3.81
N ARG A 232 -18.75 17.30 4.82
CA ARG A 232 -18.68 17.91 6.17
C ARG A 232 -17.32 17.63 6.83
N MET A 233 -16.82 16.39 6.74
CA MET A 233 -15.51 16.01 7.27
C MET A 233 -14.38 16.79 6.60
N TYR A 234 -14.42 16.92 5.27
CA TYR A 234 -13.43 17.66 4.50
C TYR A 234 -13.41 19.15 4.89
N LYS A 235 -14.59 19.79 4.98
CA LYS A 235 -14.71 21.18 5.44
C LYS A 235 -14.20 21.36 6.87
N ALA A 236 -14.54 20.45 7.78
CA ALA A 236 -14.07 20.51 9.16
C ALA A 236 -12.54 20.42 9.25
N ARG A 237 -11.92 19.53 8.45
CA ARG A 237 -10.45 19.44 8.36
C ARG A 237 -9.82 20.72 7.83
N GLN A 238 -10.34 21.30 6.75
CA GLN A 238 -9.83 22.58 6.23
C GLN A 238 -9.91 23.71 7.27
N MET A 239 -10.99 23.76 8.05
CA MET A 239 -11.12 24.76 9.12
C MET A 239 -10.09 24.56 10.23
N LEU A 240 -9.82 23.31 10.62
CA LEU A 240 -8.79 22.98 11.61
C LEU A 240 -7.39 23.34 11.10
N ASP A 241 -7.05 22.96 9.87
CA ASP A 241 -5.75 23.27 9.26
C ASP A 241 -5.56 24.79 9.09
N GLY A 242 -6.62 25.50 8.69
CA GLY A 242 -6.63 26.95 8.59
C GLY A 242 -6.50 27.66 9.94
N GLY A 243 -7.16 27.14 10.99
CA GLY A 243 -7.05 27.64 12.35
C GLY A 243 -5.64 27.47 12.93
N ILE A 244 -5.05 26.27 12.76
CA ILE A 244 -3.67 25.98 13.16
C ILE A 244 -2.69 26.91 12.42
N SER A 245 -2.90 27.13 11.12
CA SER A 245 -2.08 28.05 10.32
C SER A 245 -2.19 29.50 10.82
N ALA A 246 -3.39 29.97 11.15
CA ALA A 246 -3.62 31.31 11.67
C ALA A 246 -3.01 31.50 13.07
N GLU A 247 -3.15 30.53 13.97
CA GLU A 247 -2.51 30.54 15.30
C GLU A 247 -0.98 30.51 15.18
N ALA A 248 -0.42 29.66 14.32
CA ALA A 248 1.01 29.60 14.07
C ALA A 248 1.56 30.92 13.51
N GLN A 249 0.81 31.58 12.62
CA GLN A 249 1.16 32.90 12.09
C GLN A 249 1.07 34.00 13.16
N GLN A 250 0.06 33.97 14.04
CA GLN A 250 -0.05 34.90 15.16
C GLN A 250 1.08 34.73 16.18
N HIS A 251 1.42 33.48 16.53
CA HIS A 251 2.53 33.18 17.43
C HIS A 251 3.88 33.61 16.84
N SER A 252 4.08 33.38 15.53
CA SER A 252 5.26 33.86 14.81
C SER A 252 5.34 35.39 14.78
N ALA A 253 4.23 36.07 14.46
CA ALA A 253 4.16 37.53 14.45
C ALA A 253 4.42 38.14 15.84
N HIS A 254 3.90 37.51 16.90
CA HIS A 254 4.14 37.96 18.27
C HIS A 254 5.58 37.72 18.74
N ALA A 255 6.21 36.59 18.36
CA ALA A 255 7.63 36.35 18.62
C ALA A 255 8.52 37.37 17.87
N VAL A 256 8.13 37.76 16.65
CA VAL A 256 8.83 38.80 15.88
C VAL A 256 8.62 40.19 16.49
N SER A 257 7.45 40.49 17.06
CA SER A 257 7.21 41.78 17.74
C SER A 257 8.04 41.89 19.04
N LEU A 258 8.07 40.84 19.85
CA LEU A 258 8.85 40.80 21.11
C LEU A 258 10.36 40.90 20.86
N SER A 259 10.87 40.28 19.80
CA SER A 259 12.29 40.41 19.42
C SER A 259 12.64 41.78 18.87
N ARG A 260 11.72 42.46 18.16
CA ARG A 260 11.89 43.86 17.71
C ARG A 260 11.84 44.87 18.86
N GLU A 261 10.96 44.69 19.84
CA GLU A 261 10.93 45.56 21.03
C GLU A 261 12.21 45.40 21.85
N SER A 262 12.66 44.17 22.09
CA SER A 262 13.93 43.87 22.79
C SER A 262 15.16 44.49 22.10
N SER A 263 15.18 44.53 20.77
CA SER A 263 16.28 45.16 20.01
C SER A 263 16.16 46.68 19.85
N SER A 264 15.00 47.28 20.15
CA SER A 264 14.80 48.74 20.16
C SER A 264 15.19 49.41 21.48
N VAL A 265 15.34 48.64 22.56
CA VAL A 265 15.79 49.12 23.88
C VAL A 265 17.32 48.95 23.99
N MET A 266 18.08 49.73 23.23
CA MET A 266 19.51 49.95 23.48
C MET A 266 19.72 51.45 23.70
N PRO A 267 20.10 51.90 24.91
CA PRO A 267 20.32 53.31 25.14
C PRO A 267 21.63 53.74 24.48
N ALA A 268 21.56 54.84 23.74
CA ALA A 268 22.72 55.57 23.28
C ALA A 268 23.54 56.10 24.47
N GLY A 269 24.85 55.83 24.47
CA GLY A 269 25.83 56.61 25.22
C GLY A 269 26.71 55.82 26.19
N SER A 270 27.97 55.61 25.82
CA SER A 270 29.08 56.43 26.34
C SER A 270 30.42 55.95 25.78
N THR A 271 31.21 56.93 25.41
CA THR A 271 32.58 56.87 24.90
C THR A 271 33.63 56.70 26.00
N SER A 272 34.84 56.29 25.58
CA SER A 272 36.14 56.38 26.28
C SER A 272 36.49 55.16 27.14
N SER A 273 37.67 54.53 27.09
CA SER A 273 39.00 55.03 26.77
C SER A 273 39.92 53.88 26.33
N ALA A 274 40.92 54.22 25.52
CA ALA A 274 42.02 53.37 25.08
C ALA A 274 42.89 52.81 26.22
N ASN A 275 43.51 51.63 26.03
CA ASN A 275 44.97 51.53 25.93
C ASN A 275 45.48 50.14 25.43
N LYS A 276 46.22 50.19 24.32
CA LYS A 276 47.49 49.51 23.98
C LYS A 276 47.77 48.01 24.30
N GLU A 277 47.99 47.30 23.19
CA GLU A 277 49.32 46.82 22.73
C GLU A 277 49.86 45.46 23.22
N LYS A 278 49.81 44.46 22.32
CA LYS A 278 50.94 43.63 21.82
C LYS A 278 50.37 42.58 20.83
N ARG A 279 50.46 42.78 19.51
CA ARG A 279 51.60 42.47 18.62
C ARG A 279 52.05 41.01 18.69
N SER A 280 51.70 40.21 17.66
CA SER A 280 52.64 39.60 16.71
C SER A 280 52.19 38.22 16.19
N LYS A 281 51.91 38.16 14.87
CA LYS A 281 52.36 37.16 13.86
C LYS A 281 51.99 35.67 14.10
N LYS A 282 51.75 34.81 13.11
CA LYS A 282 51.80 34.80 11.63
C LYS A 282 51.71 33.31 11.24
N LYS A 283 50.94 32.96 10.20
CA LYS A 283 51.05 31.71 9.38
C LYS A 283 50.74 30.40 10.13
N ASP A 284 50.08 29.38 9.58
CA ASP A 284 49.59 29.02 8.25
C ASP A 284 48.19 28.39 8.40
#